data_AF-A0A377N9U5-F1
#
_entry.id   AF-A0A377N9U5-F1
#
_cell.length_a   1.000
_cell.length_b   1.000
_cell.length_c   1.000
_cell.angle_alpha   90.00
_cell.angle_beta   90.00
_cell.angle_gamma   90.00
#
_symmetry.space_group_name_H-M   'P 1'
#
loop_
_entity.id
_entity.type
_entity.pdbx_description
1 polymer ?
#
loop_
_entity_poly.entity_id
_entity_poly.type
_entity_poly.pdbx_seq_one_letter_code
_entity_poly.pdbx_strand_id
1 'polypeptide(L)' 'MSQTQQSKASAVLQFAPPAPAVSEAYLFNKLSFYTDAADVAEDLKNRISGIVVLDTRAEAHYQRGHIPAQLAFRIV' A
#
# COMPACT_ATOMS: atom_id res chain seq x y z
N MET A 1 40.56 5.57 -33.63
CA MET A 1 40.31 4.95 -32.32
C MET A 1 38.83 5.09 -32.03
N SER A 2 38.01 4.11 -32.41
CA SER A 2 36.56 4.18 -32.24
C SER A 2 36.18 3.41 -30.98
N GLN A 3 35.76 4.11 -29.94
CA GLN A 3 35.19 3.47 -28.75
C GLN A 3 33.77 3.02 -29.07
N THR A 4 33.55 1.71 -29.05
CA THR A 4 32.22 1.09 -29.04
C THR A 4 31.50 1.48 -27.75
N GLN A 5 30.44 2.29 -27.86
CA GLN A 5 29.52 2.57 -26.75
C GLN A 5 28.84 1.28 -26.32
N GLN A 6 29.23 0.76 -25.16
CA GLN A 6 28.58 -0.37 -24.53
C GLN A 6 27.17 0.06 -24.11
N SER A 7 26.13 -0.51 -24.73
CA SER A 7 24.74 -0.19 -24.37
C SER A 7 24.48 -0.66 -22.94
N LYS A 8 24.10 0.27 -22.06
CA LYS A 8 23.73 -0.05 -20.68
C LYS A 8 22.36 -0.73 -20.69
N ALA A 9 22.30 -2.00 -20.28
CA ALA A 9 21.03 -2.72 -20.17
C ALA A 9 20.12 -2.04 -19.12
N SER A 10 18.81 -2.03 -19.39
CA SER A 10 17.82 -1.48 -18.44
C SER A 10 17.64 -2.44 -17.26
N ALA A 11 17.88 -1.94 -16.05
CA ALA A 11 17.60 -2.69 -14.82
C ALA A 11 16.11 -3.02 -14.65
N VAL A 12 15.22 -2.19 -15.22
CA VAL A 12 13.77 -2.41 -15.18
C VAL A 12 13.36 -3.58 -16.07
N LEU A 13 13.97 -3.69 -17.27
CA LEU A 13 13.67 -4.76 -18.23
C LEU A 13 14.50 -6.02 -17.98
N GLN A 14 15.29 -6.07 -16.91
CA GLN A 14 16.01 -7.27 -16.49
C GLN A 14 15.04 -8.42 -16.16
N PHE A 15 13.81 -8.09 -15.75
CA PHE A 15 12.74 -9.03 -15.51
C PHE A 15 11.59 -8.71 -16.45
N ALA A 16 11.25 -9.65 -17.33
CA ALA A 16 10.11 -9.49 -18.20
C ALA A 16 8.82 -9.36 -17.36
N PRO A 17 7.90 -8.45 -17.73
CA PRO A 17 6.59 -8.42 -17.07
C PRO A 17 5.88 -9.76 -17.29
N PRO A 18 5.11 -10.25 -16.29
CA PRO A 18 4.34 -11.45 -16.49
C PRO A 18 3.18 -11.20 -17.47
N ALA A 19 2.54 -12.26 -17.95
CA ALA A 19 1.36 -12.13 -18.80
C ALA A 19 0.28 -11.27 -18.10
N PRO A 20 -0.50 -10.45 -18.83
CA PRO A 20 -1.48 -9.53 -18.24
C PRO A 20 -2.43 -10.19 -17.23
N ALA A 21 -2.95 -11.38 -17.55
CA ALA A 21 -3.85 -12.13 -16.67
C ALA A 21 -3.19 -12.54 -15.34
N VAL A 22 -1.88 -12.80 -15.34
CA VAL A 22 -1.13 -13.13 -14.11
C VAL A 22 -0.96 -11.88 -13.24
N SER A 23 -0.63 -10.73 -13.85
CA SER A 23 -0.56 -9.44 -13.14
C SER A 23 -1.90 -9.06 -12.53
N GLU A 24 -2.99 -9.20 -13.28
CA GLU A 24 -4.34 -8.91 -12.82
C GLU A 24 -4.69 -9.74 -11.58
N ALA A 25 -4.56 -11.07 -11.67
CA ALA A 25 -4.87 -11.97 -10.57
C ALA A 25 -4.02 -11.66 -9.33
N TYR A 26 -2.73 -11.35 -9.53
CA TYR A 26 -1.84 -10.97 -8.44
C TYR A 26 -2.26 -9.65 -7.77
N LEU A 27 -2.53 -8.60 -8.56
CA LEU A 27 -2.89 -7.30 -8.03
C LEU A 27 -4.26 -7.32 -7.36
N PHE A 28 -5.23 -8.02 -7.93
CA PHE A 28 -6.54 -8.23 -7.32
C PHE A 28 -6.40 -8.92 -5.96
N ASN A 29 -5.67 -10.03 -5.91
CA ASN A 29 -5.44 -10.73 -4.65
C ASN A 29 -4.70 -9.85 -3.64
N LYS A 30 -3.68 -9.09 -4.07
CA LYS A 30 -2.97 -8.15 -3.21
C LYS A 30 -3.94 -7.10 -2.61
N LEU A 31 -4.79 -6.49 -3.42
CA LEU A 31 -5.75 -5.48 -2.96
C LEU A 31 -6.80 -6.04 -1.99
N SER A 32 -7.02 -7.37 -1.96
CA SER A 32 -7.89 -7.98 -0.93
C SER A 32 -7.29 -7.95 0.48
N PHE A 33 -5.97 -7.72 0.61
CA PHE A 33 -5.27 -7.66 1.90
C PHE A 33 -4.86 -6.25 2.32
N TYR A 34 -4.85 -5.30 1.39
CA TYR A 34 -4.33 -3.96 1.60
C TYR A 34 -5.32 -2.90 1.12
N THR A 35 -5.39 -1.80 1.86
CA THR A 35 -6.06 -0.56 1.47
C THR A 35 -5.06 0.59 1.60
N ASP A 36 -5.25 1.66 0.84
CA ASP A 36 -4.42 2.84 0.94
C ASP A 36 -5.02 3.91 1.88
N ALA A 37 -4.32 5.03 2.06
CA ALA A 37 -4.79 6.10 2.94
C ALA A 37 -5.96 6.90 2.35
N ALA A 38 -6.13 6.91 1.01
CA ALA A 38 -7.19 7.67 0.35
C ALA A 38 -8.54 6.96 0.53
N ASP A 39 -8.57 5.66 0.32
CA ASP A 39 -9.75 4.81 0.54
C ASP A 39 -10.21 4.90 2.01
N VAL A 40 -9.28 4.74 2.97
CA VAL A 40 -9.58 4.86 4.40
C VAL A 40 -10.12 6.24 4.73
N ALA A 41 -9.52 7.32 4.20
CA ALA A 41 -10.00 8.67 4.47
C ALA A 41 -11.42 8.91 3.93
N GLU A 42 -11.74 8.40 2.74
CA GLU A 42 -13.06 8.53 2.13
C GLU A 42 -14.12 7.73 2.91
N ASP A 43 -13.79 6.50 3.34
CA ASP A 43 -14.70 5.67 4.15
C ASP A 43 -14.97 6.28 5.53
N LEU A 44 -13.92 6.81 6.19
CA LEU A 44 -14.07 7.49 7.49
C LEU A 44 -14.89 8.77 7.38
N LYS A 45 -14.70 9.55 6.30
CA LYS A 45 -15.49 10.75 6.00
C LYS A 45 -16.96 10.42 5.76
N ASN A 46 -17.23 9.32 5.06
CA ASN A 46 -18.58 8.83 4.76
C ASN A 46 -19.21 8.01 5.90
N ARG A 47 -18.47 7.79 7.00
CA ARG A 47 -18.91 7.02 8.19
C ARG A 47 -19.39 5.61 7.84
N ILE A 48 -18.69 4.94 6.93
CA ILE A 48 -18.99 3.56 6.55
C ILE A 48 -18.86 2.65 7.78
N SER A 49 -19.91 1.89 8.07
CA SER A 49 -19.90 0.88 9.13
C SER A 49 -19.27 -0.42 8.60
N GLY A 50 -18.50 -1.12 9.45
CA GLY A 50 -17.89 -2.41 9.10
C GLY A 50 -16.36 -2.41 9.02
N ILE A 51 -15.72 -1.26 9.14
CA ILE A 51 -14.25 -1.16 9.26
C ILE A 51 -13.84 -0.72 10.67
N VAL A 52 -12.67 -1.20 11.10
CA VAL A 52 -12.07 -0.86 12.39
C VAL A 52 -10.63 -0.44 12.14
N VAL A 53 -10.24 0.73 12.66
CA VAL A 53 -8.87 1.24 12.52
C VAL A 53 -8.07 0.85 13.77
N LEU A 54 -7.00 0.08 13.56
CA LEU A 54 -6.14 -0.40 14.63
C LEU A 54 -4.79 0.32 14.56
N ASP A 55 -4.42 0.99 15.65
CA ASP A 55 -3.08 1.53 15.78
C ASP A 55 -2.20 0.52 16.52
N THR A 56 -1.20 -0.02 15.82
CA THR A 56 -0.26 -1.03 16.34
C THR A 56 1.02 -0.41 16.89
N ARG A 57 1.14 0.93 16.89
CA ARG A 57 2.32 1.63 17.39
C ARG A 57 2.27 1.73 18.92
N ALA A 58 3.41 2.03 19.53
CA ALA A 58 3.51 2.22 20.97
C ALA A 58 2.57 3.34 21.48
N GLU A 59 2.16 3.23 22.74
CA GLU A 59 1.27 4.18 23.42
C GLU A 59 1.67 5.64 23.22
N ALA A 60 2.95 5.95 23.47
CA ALA A 60 3.45 7.31 23.36
C ALA A 60 3.23 7.91 21.96
N HIS A 61 3.23 7.08 20.90
CA HIS A 61 2.95 7.55 19.55
C HIS A 61 1.46 7.76 19.32
N TYR A 62 0.60 6.84 19.78
CA TYR A 62 -0.85 6.99 19.68
C TYR A 62 -1.36 8.26 20.38
N GLN A 63 -0.85 8.53 21.59
CA GLN A 63 -1.24 9.70 22.38
C GLN A 63 -0.76 11.02 21.77
N ARG A 64 0.38 11.00 21.05
CA ARG A 64 0.86 12.17 20.30
C ARG A 64 0.04 12.47 19.05
N GLY A 65 -0.67 11.47 18.52
CA GLY A 65 -1.53 11.62 17.36
C GLY A 65 -1.85 10.28 16.70
N HIS A 66 -3.12 10.10 16.36
CA HIS A 66 -3.65 8.91 15.70
C HIS A 66 -4.69 9.30 14.65
N ILE A 67 -5.05 8.34 13.80
CA ILE A 67 -6.06 8.52 12.75
C ILE A 67 -7.42 8.77 13.41
N PRO A 68 -8.12 9.88 13.10
CA PRO A 68 -9.45 10.14 13.65
C PRO A 68 -10.48 9.22 13.00
N ALA A 69 -10.96 8.21 13.72
CA ALA A 69 -12.00 7.29 13.25
C ALA A 69 -13.10 7.11 14.31
N GLN A 70 -14.29 6.71 13.86
CA GLN A 70 -15.43 6.46 14.76
C GLN A 70 -15.12 5.34 15.77
N LEU A 71 -14.36 4.34 15.34
CA LEU A 71 -13.84 3.26 16.18
C LEU A 71 -12.35 3.06 15.86
N ALA A 72 -11.51 3.76 16.61
CA ALA A 72 -10.06 3.55 16.64
C ALA A 72 -9.64 3.08 18.02
N PHE A 73 -8.85 2.01 18.08
CA PHE A 73 -8.23 1.57 19.33
C PHE A 73 -6.80 1.11 19.11
N ARG A 74 -6.00 1.30 20.16
CA ARG A 74 -4.67 0.73 20.25
C ARG A 74 -4.78 -0.70 20.79
N ILE A 75 -4.02 -1.62 20.21
CA ILE A 75 -3.83 -2.93 20.83
C ILE A 75 -2.78 -2.76 21.94
N VAL A 76 -3.12 -3.20 23.15
CA VAL A 76 -2.28 -3.15 24.36
C VAL A 76 -0.93 -3.82 24.16
#